data_AF-A0A1K1SLA5-F1
#
_entry.id   AF-A0A1K1SLA5-F1
#
_cell.length_a   1.000
_cell.length_b   1.000
_cell.length_c   1.000
_cell.angle_alpha   90.00
_cell.angle_beta   90.00
_cell.angle_gamma   90.00
#
_symmetry.space_group_name_H-M   'P 1'
#
loop_
_entity.id
_entity.type
_entity.pdbx_description
1 polymer ?
#
loop_
_entity_poly.entity_id
_entity_poly.type
_entity_poly.pdbx_seq_one_letter_code
_entity_poly.pdbx_strand_id
1 'polypeptide(L)'
;MTGERQVRLQLGTRAVSVPAGHGHEILEYAGVTVERVEDGEPVDRTWVPVGSCPTYADDEALIQAWHEALRWSDGRVTRHDPT
;
A
#
# COMPACT_ATOMS: atom_id res chain seq x y z
N MET A 1 -3.66 19.29 19.26
CA MET A 1 -4.27 19.49 17.93
C MET A 1 -3.98 18.22 17.16
N THR A 2 -4.99 17.46 16.78
CA THR A 2 -4.80 16.32 15.87
C THR A 2 -4.46 16.88 14.50
N GLY A 3 -3.29 16.54 13.99
CA GLY A 3 -2.83 16.95 12.66
C GLY A 3 -3.78 16.51 11.56
N GLU A 4 -3.70 17.17 10.41
CA GLU A 4 -4.53 16.80 9.26
C GLU A 4 -4.09 15.44 8.72
N ARG A 5 -4.97 14.44 8.85
CA ARG A 5 -4.73 13.09 8.33
C ARG A 5 -5.40 12.90 6.98
N GLN A 6 -4.61 12.45 6.01
CA GLN A 6 -5.05 12.21 4.64
C GLN A 6 -4.57 10.85 4.17
N VAL A 7 -5.34 10.24 3.27
CA VAL A 7 -4.92 9.04 2.53
C VAL A 7 -4.71 9.42 1.07
N ARG A 8 -3.55 9.10 0.51
CA ARG A 8 -3.22 9.33 -0.90
C ARG A 8 -3.09 7.99 -1.62
N LEU A 9 -3.64 7.93 -2.82
CA LEU A 9 -3.51 6.79 -3.73
C LEU A 9 -2.68 7.20 -4.93
N GLN A 10 -1.67 6.39 -5.27
CA GLN A 10 -0.81 6.62 -6.42
C GLN A 10 -0.68 5.33 -7.22
N LEU A 11 -1.14 5.36 -8.48
CA LEU A 11 -0.89 4.28 -9.42
C LEU A 11 0.51 4.43 -10.02
N GLY A 12 1.27 3.34 -10.09
CA GLY A 12 2.59 3.36 -10.70
C GLY A 12 3.18 1.98 -10.88
N THR A 13 4.37 1.94 -11.46
CA THR A 13 5.13 0.70 -11.65
C THR A 13 6.25 0.63 -10.62
N ARG A 14 6.47 -0.55 -10.04
CA ARG A 14 7.59 -0.81 -9.13
C ARG A 14 8.47 -1.92 -9.70
N ALA A 15 9.76 -1.64 -9.77
CA ALA A 15 10.78 -2.64 -10.07
C ALA A 15 11.06 -3.49 -8.82
N VAL A 16 10.91 -4.80 -8.94
CA VAL A 16 11.14 -5.78 -7.88
C VAL A 16 12.26 -6.70 -8.33
N SER A 17 13.29 -6.81 -7.48
CA SER A 17 14.38 -7.77 -7.68
C SER A 17 13.96 -9.12 -7.13
N VAL A 18 13.90 -10.14 -7.99
CA VAL A 18 13.55 -11.51 -7.63
C VAL A 18 14.74 -12.44 -7.84
N PRO A 19 14.98 -13.43 -6.96
CA PRO A 19 16.03 -14.43 -7.20
C PRO A 19 15.75 -15.25 -8.47
N ALA A 20 16.74 -15.38 -9.34
CA ALA A 20 16.66 -16.15 -10.58
C ALA A 20 17.95 -16.93 -10.82
N GLY A 21 17.90 -18.26 -10.65
CA GLY A 21 19.06 -19.14 -10.81
C GLY A 21 20.23 -18.77 -9.89
N HIS A 22 21.36 -18.36 -10.47
CA HIS A 22 22.56 -17.93 -9.75
C HIS A 22 22.63 -16.39 -9.54
N GLY A 23 21.54 -15.65 -9.79
CA GLY A 23 21.51 -14.19 -9.67
C GLY A 23 20.14 -13.63 -9.32
N HIS A 24 19.90 -12.38 -9.75
CA HIS A 24 18.62 -11.69 -9.58
C HIS A 24 18.12 -11.17 -10.92
N GLU A 25 16.80 -11.18 -11.10
CA GLU A 25 16.11 -10.57 -12.22
C GLU A 25 15.27 -9.38 -11.70
N ILE A 26 15.20 -8.31 -12.49
CA ILE A 26 14.35 -7.16 -12.18
C ILE A 26 13.06 -7.31 -12.97
N LEU A 27 11.94 -7.39 -12.26
CA LEU A 27 10.60 -7.45 -12.84
C LEU A 27 9.83 -6.17 -12.51
N GLU A 28 9.10 -5.66 -13.49
CA GLU A 28 8.28 -4.47 -13.33
C GLU A 28 6.82 -4.86 -13.11
N TYR A 29 6.25 -4.41 -11.99
CA TYR A 29 4.86 -4.66 -11.63
C TYR A 29 4.10 -3.35 -11.50
N ALA A 30 2.95 -3.27 -12.17
CA ALA A 30 1.98 -2.23 -11.88
C ALA A 30 1.44 -2.41 -10.45
N GLY A 31 1.05 -1.33 -9.80
CA GLY A 31 0.43 -1.39 -8.50
C GLY A 31 -0.03 -0.04 -8.00
N VAL A 32 -0.75 -0.05 -6.89
CA VAL A 32 -1.24 1.15 -6.21
C VAL A 32 -0.49 1.30 -4.89
N THR A 33 0.08 2.47 -4.66
CA THR A 33 0.60 2.86 -3.36
C THR A 33 -0.49 3.56 -2.57
N VAL A 34 -0.82 3.01 -1.40
CA VAL A 34 -1.68 3.61 -0.39
C VAL A 34 -0.77 4.28 0.63
N GLU A 35 -0.78 5.60 0.67
CA GLU A 35 0.07 6.42 1.54
C GLU A 35 -0.78 7.11 2.61
N ARG A 36 -0.36 6.97 3.87
CA ARG A 36 -0.92 7.71 5.01
C ARG A 36 -0.08 8.96 5.21
N VAL A 37 -0.74 10.11 5.26
CA VAL A 37 -0.08 11.42 5.37
C VAL A 37 -0.63 12.16 6.58
N GLU A 38 0.25 12.59 7.48
CA GLU A 38 -0.10 13.41 8.65
C GLU A 38 0.64 14.75 8.51
N ASP A 39 -0.11 15.86 8.56
CA ASP A 39 0.43 17.22 8.44
C ASP A 39 1.29 17.44 7.18
N GLY A 40 0.91 16.77 6.09
CA GLY A 40 1.60 16.86 4.79
C GLY A 40 2.76 15.89 4.60
N GLU A 41 3.20 15.22 5.67
CA GLU A 41 4.31 14.27 5.64
C GLU A 41 3.83 12.81 5.57
N PRO A 42 4.42 11.97 4.70
CA PRO A 42 4.07 10.57 4.61
C PRO A 42 4.57 9.81 5.83
N VAL A 43 3.63 9.25 6.60
CA VAL A 43 3.94 8.50 7.84
C VAL A 43 3.97 6.98 7.62
N ASP A 44 3.29 6.49 6.58
CA ASP A 44 3.25 5.07 6.24
C ASP A 44 2.89 4.87 4.76
N ARG A 45 3.35 3.76 4.18
CA ARG A 45 3.18 3.43 2.76
C ARG A 45 3.00 1.93 2.58
N THR A 46 1.88 1.54 1.99
CA THR A 46 1.63 0.16 1.56
C THR A 46 1.52 0.11 0.04
N TRP A 47 2.27 -0.77 -0.60
CA TRP A 47 2.17 -0.99 -2.05
C TRP A 47 1.41 -2.28 -2.31
N VAL A 48 0.34 -2.18 -3.09
CA VAL A 48 -0.48 -3.31 -3.52
C VAL A 48 -0.19 -3.58 -4.99
N PRO A 49 0.42 -4.73 -5.33
CA PRO A 49 0.64 -5.10 -6.72
C PRO A 49 -0.69 -5.30 -7.43
N VAL A 50 -0.77 -4.87 -8.69
CA VAL A 50 -1.90 -5.11 -9.58
C VAL A 50 -1.34 -5.91 -10.76
N GLY A 51 -1.79 -7.15 -10.88
CA GLY A 51 -1.37 -8.03 -11.98
C GLY A 51 -1.73 -7.45 -13.36
N SER A 52 -1.08 -7.95 -14.41
CA SER A 52 -1.40 -7.58 -15.80
C SER A 52 -2.83 -7.97 -16.22
N CYS A 53 -3.40 -8.96 -15.54
CA CYS A 53 -4.82 -9.33 -15.59
C CYS A 53 -5.35 -9.31 -14.15
N PRO A 54 -5.87 -8.17 -13.67
CA PRO A 54 -6.36 -8.03 -12.30
C PRO A 54 -7.47 -9.05 -12.00
N THR A 55 -7.42 -9.60 -10.81
CA THR A 55 -8.38 -10.57 -10.30
C THR A 55 -9.18 -9.98 -9.13
N TYR A 56 -10.29 -10.61 -8.77
CA TYR A 56 -11.03 -10.25 -7.56
C TYR A 56 -10.15 -10.26 -6.29
N ALA A 57 -9.15 -11.13 -6.21
CA ALA A 57 -8.24 -11.15 -5.06
C ALA A 57 -7.35 -9.90 -5.00
N ASP A 58 -6.98 -9.33 -6.16
CA ASP A 58 -6.21 -8.09 -6.24
C ASP A 58 -7.08 -6.89 -5.80
N ASP A 59 -8.35 -6.87 -6.22
CA ASP A 59 -9.32 -5.86 -5.80
C ASP A 59 -9.52 -5.90 -4.28
N GLU A 60 -9.76 -7.08 -3.70
CA GLU A 60 -9.94 -7.24 -2.25
C GLU A 60 -8.68 -6.82 -1.47
N ALA A 61 -7.49 -7.15 -1.96
CA ALA A 61 -6.23 -6.71 -1.35
C ALA A 61 -6.09 -5.17 -1.35
N LEU A 62 -6.46 -4.51 -2.45
CA LEU A 62 -6.45 -3.06 -2.55
C LEU A 62 -7.50 -2.41 -1.63
N ILE A 63 -8.73 -2.93 -1.65
CA ILE A 63 -9.83 -2.46 -0.81
C ILE A 63 -9.45 -2.59 0.66
N GLN A 64 -8.86 -3.71 1.07
CA GLN A 64 -8.43 -3.92 2.44
C GLN A 64 -7.35 -2.89 2.85
N ALA A 65 -6.28 -2.75 2.06
CA ALA A 65 -5.20 -1.81 2.36
C ALA A 65 -5.72 -0.35 2.44
N TRP A 66 -6.62 0.01 1.52
CA TRP A 66 -7.23 1.34 1.52
C TRP A 66 -8.16 1.54 2.72
N HIS A 67 -8.99 0.55 3.05
CA HIS A 67 -9.90 0.59 4.20
C HIS A 67 -9.14 0.77 5.52
N GLU A 68 -8.04 0.04 5.71
CA GLU A 68 -7.18 0.19 6.89
C GLU A 68 -6.58 1.60 6.98
N ALA A 69 -6.15 2.18 5.86
CA ALA A 69 -5.66 3.56 5.82
C ALA A 69 -6.75 4.60 6.14
N LEU A 70 -7.97 4.42 5.62
CA LEU A 70 -9.10 5.31 5.92
C LEU A 70 -9.51 5.22 7.39
N ARG A 71 -9.48 4.02 7.99
CA ARG A 71 -9.74 3.88 9.42
C ARG A 71 -8.72 4.61 10.28
N TRP A 72 -7.45 4.59 9.88
CA TRP A 72 -6.42 5.39 10.52
C TRP A 72 -6.69 6.89 10.41
N SER A 73 -7.08 7.40 9.22
CA SER A 73 -7.37 8.83 9.02
C SER A 73 -8.59 9.29 9.83
N ASP A 74 -9.61 8.44 9.94
CA ASP A 74 -10.80 8.68 10.76
C ASP A 74 -10.53 8.63 12.29
N GLY A 75 -9.30 8.30 12.70
CA GLY A 75 -8.95 8.10 14.11
C GLY A 75 -9.44 6.77 14.71
N ARG A 76 -9.99 5.86 13.89
CA ARG A 76 -10.39 4.50 14.29
C ARG A 76 -9.19 3.55 14.23
N VAL A 77 -8.18 3.78 15.07
CA VAL A 77 -7.03 2.87 15.19
C VAL A 77 -7.47 1.63 15.98
N THR A 78 -7.65 0.50 15.31
CA THR A 78 -7.51 -0.81 15.98
C THR A 78 -6.03 -1.02 16.23
N ARG A 79 -5.62 -0.84 17.48
CA ARG A 79 -4.30 -1.23 17.96
C ARG A 79 -4.18 -2.75 17.79
N HIS A 80 -3.55 -3.19 16.71
CA HIS A 80 -3.19 -4.60 16.57
C HIS A 80 -1.89 -4.78 17.36
N ASP A 81 -1.99 -5.18 18.63
CA ASP A 81 -0.85 -5.69 19.39
C ASP A 81 -0.43 -7.03 18.75
N PRO A 82 0.84 -7.21 18.36
CA PRO A 82 1.35 -8.54 18.08
C PRO A 82 1.56 -9.26 19.42
N THR A 83 1.08 -10.50 19.51
CA THR A 83 1.35 -11.39 20.64
C THR A 83 2.65 -12.13 20.41
#